data_AF-A4V700-F1
#
_entry.id   AF-A4V700-F1
#
_cell.length_a   1.000
_cell.length_b   1.000
_cell.length_c   1.000
_cell.angle_alpha   90.00
_cell.angle_beta   90.00
_cell.angle_gamma   90.00
#
_symmetry.space_group_name_H-M   'P 1'
#
loop_
_entity.id
_entity.type
_entity.pdbx_description
1 polymer ?
#
loop_
_entity_poly.entity_id
_entity_poly.type
_entity_poly.pdbx_seq_one_letter_code
_entity_poly.pdbx_strand_id
1 'polypeptide(L)'
;MTVNASLVLQAHGIYVLTGQRRLAALVELGQPLQMIDQDGREFVVHLKSGKLIYSEEAMDHLQSIPVRRTLIDPLTITTTDGRKLELRPIPMDRMPSDDPAEWRSFVGIQVPGTELNEIEQRRLQKYMKLHKTEAVTDGTSLYTLAGDRLAFCTP
;
A
#
# COMPACT_ATOMS: atom_id res chain seq x y z
N MET A 1 -10.40 8.82 3.43
CA MET A 1 -9.97 8.86 2.02
C MET A 1 -9.62 7.43 1.64
N THR A 2 -10.28 6.84 0.64
CA THR A 2 -10.09 5.42 0.28
C THR A 2 -8.87 5.30 -0.63
N VAL A 3 -7.92 4.43 -0.29
CA VAL A 3 -6.69 4.22 -1.09
C VAL A 3 -7.05 3.64 -2.46
N ASN A 4 -6.40 4.12 -3.52
CA ASN A 4 -6.55 3.58 -4.87
C ASN A 4 -6.13 2.10 -4.91
N ALA A 5 -6.96 1.24 -5.48
CA ALA A 5 -6.70 -0.20 -5.57
C ALA A 5 -5.35 -0.54 -6.23
N SER A 6 -4.91 0.23 -7.22
CA SER A 6 -3.59 0.04 -7.85
C SER A 6 -2.46 0.24 -6.85
N LEU A 7 -2.56 1.23 -5.96
CA LEU A 7 -1.56 1.49 -4.92
C LEU A 7 -1.57 0.37 -3.87
N VAL A 8 -2.75 -0.11 -3.48
CA VAL A 8 -2.86 -1.25 -2.55
C VAL A 8 -2.22 -2.51 -3.16
N LEU A 9 -2.53 -2.84 -4.41
CA LEU A 9 -1.91 -3.96 -5.12
C LEU A 9 -0.39 -3.82 -5.18
N GLN A 10 0.11 -2.64 -5.54
CA GLN A 10 1.54 -2.37 -5.62
C GLN A 10 2.25 -2.47 -4.27
N ALA A 11 1.61 -2.02 -3.19
CA ALA A 11 2.12 -2.18 -1.82
C ALA A 11 2.23 -3.66 -1.41
N HIS A 12 1.37 -4.52 -1.97
CA HIS A 12 1.47 -5.97 -1.87
C HIS A 12 2.40 -6.62 -2.91
N GLY A 13 3.14 -5.81 -3.68
CA GLY A 13 4.08 -6.29 -4.69
C GLY A 13 3.41 -6.77 -5.98
N ILE A 14 2.16 -6.37 -6.26
CA ILE A 14 1.42 -6.74 -7.46
C ILE A 14 1.34 -5.53 -8.40
N TYR A 15 2.08 -5.61 -9.50
CA TYR A 15 2.15 -4.56 -10.51
C TYR A 15 1.29 -4.93 -11.70
N VAL A 16 0.21 -4.19 -11.91
CA VAL A 16 -0.64 -4.34 -13.10
C VAL A 16 0.11 -3.88 -14.34
N LEU A 17 0.29 -4.79 -15.31
CA LEU A 17 1.03 -4.51 -16.53
C LEU A 17 0.16 -3.78 -17.57
N THR A 18 -1.14 -4.05 -17.59
CA THR A 18 -2.12 -3.41 -18.49
C THR A 18 -3.50 -3.35 -17.83
N GLY A 19 -4.38 -2.48 -18.33
CA GLY A 19 -5.80 -2.51 -17.93
C GLY A 19 -6.13 -1.80 -16.61
N GLN A 20 -5.39 -0.77 -16.21
CA GLN A 20 -5.69 0.01 -14.98
C GLN A 20 -7.12 0.56 -14.93
N ARG A 21 -7.70 0.97 -16.07
CA ARG A 21 -9.12 1.41 -16.14
C ARG A 21 -10.08 0.26 -15.83
N ARG A 22 -9.77 -0.94 -16.32
CA ARG A 22 -10.56 -2.14 -16.06
C ARG A 22 -10.45 -2.55 -14.59
N LEU A 23 -9.26 -2.50 -14.00
CA LEU A 23 -9.05 -2.69 -12.57
C LEU A 23 -9.98 -1.77 -11.75
N ALA A 24 -9.94 -0.46 -12.00
CA ALA A 24 -10.73 0.51 -11.26
C ALA A 24 -12.23 0.19 -11.33
N ALA A 25 -12.76 -0.07 -12.53
CA ALA A 25 -14.16 -0.40 -12.73
C ALA A 25 -14.58 -1.69 -11.99
N LEU A 26 -13.76 -2.73 -12.03
CA LEU A 26 -14.07 -4.00 -11.34
C LEU A 26 -14.08 -3.83 -9.81
N VAL A 27 -13.14 -3.03 -9.28
CA VAL A 27 -13.09 -2.74 -7.83
C VAL A 27 -14.29 -1.90 -7.39
N GLU A 28 -14.67 -0.88 -8.16
CA GLU A 28 -15.89 -0.08 -7.88
C GLU A 28 -17.15 -0.94 -7.86
N LEU A 29 -17.24 -1.94 -8.72
CA LEU A 29 -18.33 -2.92 -8.76
C LEU A 29 -18.21 -4.01 -7.68
N GLY A 30 -17.17 -3.98 -6.84
CA GLY A 30 -16.91 -4.98 -5.80
C GLY A 30 -16.61 -6.38 -6.36
N GLN A 31 -16.22 -6.47 -7.62
CA GLN A 31 -15.97 -7.74 -8.30
C GLN A 31 -14.59 -8.31 -7.96
N PRO A 32 -14.45 -9.64 -7.90
CA PRO A 32 -13.15 -10.28 -7.81
C PRO A 32 -12.27 -9.94 -9.02
N LEU A 33 -10.98 -9.84 -8.78
CA LEU A 33 -9.98 -9.58 -9.80
C LEU A 33 -9.26 -10.88 -10.13
N GLN A 34 -9.57 -11.49 -11.28
CA GLN A 34 -8.75 -12.58 -11.80
C GLN A 34 -7.46 -12.01 -12.38
N MET A 35 -6.34 -12.55 -11.95
CA MET A 35 -4.99 -12.10 -12.29
C MET A 35 -4.16 -13.27 -12.78
N ILE A 36 -3.22 -12.98 -13.67
CA ILE A 36 -2.24 -13.94 -14.17
C ILE A 36 -0.84 -13.33 -14.04
N ASP A 37 0.05 -14.05 -13.36
CA ASP A 37 1.45 -13.61 -13.24
C ASP A 37 2.29 -14.01 -14.48
N GLN A 38 3.54 -13.55 -14.49
CA GLN A 38 4.45 -13.78 -15.62
C GLN A 38 4.82 -15.26 -15.81
N ASP A 39 4.61 -16.09 -14.79
CA ASP A 39 4.84 -17.55 -14.85
C ASP A 39 3.57 -18.30 -15.29
N GLY A 40 2.50 -17.58 -15.63
CA GLY A 40 1.21 -18.14 -16.06
C GLY A 40 0.34 -18.64 -14.91
N ARG A 41 0.65 -18.32 -13.65
CA ARG A 41 -0.16 -18.74 -12.51
C ARG A 41 -1.35 -17.80 -12.36
N GLU A 42 -2.55 -18.37 -12.42
CA GLU A 42 -3.78 -17.63 -12.19
C GLU A 42 -4.15 -17.62 -10.72
N PHE A 43 -4.74 -16.51 -10.29
CA PHE A 43 -5.23 -16.32 -8.93
C PHE A 43 -6.28 -15.22 -8.89
N VAL A 44 -7.08 -15.22 -7.84
CA VAL A 44 -8.12 -14.23 -7.64
C VAL A 44 -7.78 -13.35 -6.44
N VAL A 45 -7.97 -12.05 -6.63
CA VAL A 45 -7.82 -11.04 -5.59
C VAL A 45 -9.17 -10.43 -5.27
N HIS A 46 -9.51 -10.42 -3.99
CA HIS A 46 -10.61 -9.63 -3.44
C HIS A 46 -10.04 -8.42 -2.70
N LEU A 47 -10.44 -7.23 -3.11
CA LEU A 47 -10.21 -6.01 -2.35
C LEU A 47 -11.46 -5.66 -1.56
N LYS A 48 -11.40 -5.80 -0.23
CA LYS A 48 -12.46 -5.36 0.68
C LYS A 48 -11.88 -4.45 1.73
N SER A 49 -12.32 -3.20 1.73
CA SER A 49 -11.90 -2.19 2.73
C SER A 49 -10.38 -2.11 2.90
N GLY A 50 -9.63 -2.10 1.80
CA GLY A 50 -8.17 -2.02 1.84
C GLY A 50 -7.44 -3.33 2.13
N LYS A 51 -8.17 -4.38 2.54
CA LYS A 51 -7.61 -5.71 2.73
C LYS A 51 -7.64 -6.48 1.43
N LEU A 52 -6.49 -7.04 1.07
CA LEU A 52 -6.32 -7.93 -0.05
C LEU A 52 -6.43 -9.38 0.45
N ILE A 53 -7.38 -10.14 -0.12
CA ILE A 53 -7.53 -11.57 0.13
C ILE A 53 -7.29 -12.31 -1.18
N TYR A 54 -6.44 -13.33 -1.13
CA TYR A 54 -6.11 -14.20 -2.26
C TYR A 54 -6.92 -15.48 -2.19
N SER A 55 -7.38 -15.97 -3.35
CA SER A 55 -7.85 -17.33 -3.52
C SER A 55 -7.26 -17.94 -4.79
N GLU A 56 -7.05 -19.25 -4.78
CA GLU A 56 -6.62 -20.04 -5.94
C GLU A 56 -7.82 -20.61 -6.73
N GLU A 57 -9.04 -20.18 -6.39
CA GLU A 57 -10.25 -20.61 -7.10
C GLU A 57 -10.26 -19.99 -8.49
N ALA A 58 -10.12 -20.83 -9.52
CA ALA A 58 -10.33 -20.42 -10.90
C ALA A 58 -11.78 -20.01 -11.09
N MET A 59 -12.00 -18.79 -11.58
CA MET A 59 -13.33 -18.36 -12.00
C MET A 59 -13.43 -18.56 -13.50
N ASP A 60 -14.21 -19.55 -13.92
CA ASP A 60 -14.57 -19.71 -15.32
C ASP A 60 -15.23 -18.41 -15.81
N HIS A 61 -14.78 -17.89 -16.95
CA HIS A 61 -15.32 -16.74 -17.70
C HIS A 61 -14.82 -15.32 -17.38
N LEU A 62 -13.87 -15.11 -16.46
CA LEU A 62 -13.27 -13.79 -16.26
C LEU A 62 -11.94 -13.68 -17.04
N GLN A 63 -11.74 -12.58 -17.77
CA GLN A 63 -10.45 -12.34 -18.44
C GLN A 63 -9.39 -11.95 -17.40
N SER A 64 -8.29 -12.69 -17.32
CA SER A 64 -7.20 -12.40 -16.38
C SER A 64 -6.51 -11.05 -16.66
N ILE A 65 -6.20 -10.30 -15.60
CA ILE A 65 -5.39 -9.07 -15.66
C ILE A 65 -3.91 -9.47 -15.54
N PRO A 66 -3.06 -9.17 -16.54
CA PRO A 66 -1.63 -9.49 -16.46
C PRO A 66 -0.93 -8.66 -15.39
N VAL A 67 -0.18 -9.33 -14.52
CA VAL A 67 0.55 -8.70 -13.42
C VAL A 67 1.99 -9.21 -13.31
N ARG A 68 2.84 -8.41 -12.66
CA ARG A 68 4.13 -8.86 -12.12
C ARG A 68 4.05 -8.91 -10.60
N ARG A 69 4.56 -10.00 -10.02
CA ARG A 69 4.66 -10.17 -8.57
C ARG A 69 6.08 -9.90 -8.08
N THR A 70 6.19 -9.26 -6.93
CA THR A 70 7.45 -9.09 -6.18
C THR A 70 7.17 -9.37 -4.71
N LEU A 71 8.12 -9.95 -3.99
CA LEU A 71 7.99 -10.12 -2.55
C LEU A 71 8.22 -8.78 -1.84
N ILE A 72 7.23 -8.31 -1.08
CA ILE A 72 7.35 -7.15 -0.20
C ILE A 72 6.79 -7.56 1.16
N ASP A 73 7.68 -7.80 2.12
CA ASP A 73 7.29 -8.13 3.49
C ASP A 73 6.82 -6.87 4.21
N PRO A 74 5.67 -6.91 4.91
CA PRO A 74 5.21 -5.77 5.69
C PRO A 74 6.10 -5.52 6.92
N LEU A 75 6.18 -4.26 7.34
CA LEU A 75 6.75 -3.89 8.63
C LEU A 75 5.64 -3.82 9.69
N THR A 76 5.77 -4.62 10.75
CA THR A 76 4.94 -4.44 11.95
C THR A 76 5.60 -3.48 12.92
N ILE A 77 4.92 -2.37 13.20
CA ILE A 77 5.30 -1.40 14.23
C ILE A 77 4.33 -1.44 15.42
N THR A 78 4.77 -0.98 16.59
CA THR A 78 3.93 -0.84 17.78
C THR A 78 3.96 0.60 18.27
N THR A 79 2.78 1.22 18.38
CA THR A 79 2.62 2.57 18.93
C THR A 79 2.85 2.58 20.44
N THR A 80 3.04 3.75 21.03
CA THR A 80 3.29 3.87 22.48
C THR A 80 2.11 3.44 23.34
N ASP A 81 0.89 3.48 22.81
CA ASP A 81 -0.32 2.95 23.46
C ASP A 81 -0.51 1.43 23.26
N GLY A 82 0.42 0.77 22.58
CA GLY A 82 0.45 -0.69 22.39
C GLY A 82 -0.29 -1.20 21.16
N ARG A 83 -0.87 -0.33 20.32
CA ARG A 83 -1.50 -0.72 19.06
C ARG A 83 -0.45 -1.19 18.06
N LYS A 84 -0.70 -2.34 17.43
CA LYS A 84 0.15 -2.87 16.35
C LYS A 84 -0.40 -2.44 15.00
N LEU A 85 0.48 -1.92 14.14
CA LEU A 85 0.18 -1.55 12.76
C LEU A 85 1.07 -2.36 11.83
N GLU A 86 0.46 -2.96 10.81
CA GLU A 86 1.17 -3.66 9.74
C GLU A 86 1.22 -2.73 8.52
N LEU A 87 2.43 -2.29 8.17
CA LEU A 87 2.65 -1.24 7.18
C LEU A 87 3.41 -1.78 5.98
N ARG A 88 2.97 -1.39 4.79
CA ARG A 88 3.62 -1.71 3.51
C ARG A 88 4.05 -0.43 2.81
N PRO A 89 5.19 -0.44 2.08
CA PRO A 89 5.65 0.73 1.36
C PRO A 89 4.70 1.04 0.21
N ILE A 90 4.46 2.33 -0.02
CA ILE A 90 3.85 2.79 -1.26
C ILE A 90 4.97 3.09 -2.25
N PRO A 91 5.01 2.48 -3.45
CA PRO A 91 5.96 2.90 -4.47
C PRO A 91 5.74 4.37 -4.85
N MET A 92 6.83 5.13 -4.92
CA MET A 92 6.82 6.54 -5.27
C MET A 92 7.91 6.82 -6.30
N ASP A 93 7.61 7.70 -7.27
CA ASP A 93 8.57 8.07 -8.32
C ASP A 93 9.56 9.14 -7.84
N ARG A 94 9.19 9.94 -6.82
CA ARG A 94 10.05 10.93 -6.17
C ARG A 94 9.85 10.92 -4.66
N MET A 95 10.82 11.42 -3.91
CA MET A 95 10.69 11.64 -2.46
C MET A 95 10.24 13.08 -2.22
N PRO A 96 9.03 13.32 -1.67
CA PRO A 96 8.57 14.66 -1.32
C PRO A 96 9.52 15.46 -0.43
N SER A 97 10.37 14.82 0.38
CA SER A 97 11.36 15.51 1.22
C SER A 97 12.51 16.15 0.44
N ASP A 98 12.69 15.82 -0.84
CA ASP A 98 13.68 16.46 -1.71
C ASP A 98 13.33 17.94 -1.98
N ASP A 99 12.05 18.32 -1.88
CA ASP A 99 11.57 19.70 -2.00
C ASP A 99 10.65 20.10 -0.82
N PRO A 100 11.02 21.12 -0.02
CA PRO A 100 10.19 21.58 1.09
C PRO A 100 8.74 21.98 0.74
N ALA A 101 8.48 22.48 -0.47
CA ALA A 101 7.13 22.82 -0.90
C ALA A 101 6.29 21.55 -1.15
N GLU A 102 6.92 20.53 -1.71
CA GLU A 102 6.31 19.24 -1.99
C GLU A 102 6.04 18.50 -0.69
N TRP A 103 6.99 18.50 0.24
CA TRP A 103 6.81 17.95 1.58
C TRP A 103 5.57 18.52 2.29
N ARG A 104 5.37 19.85 2.23
CA ARG A 104 4.18 20.48 2.84
C ARG A 104 2.86 20.08 2.18
N SER A 105 2.86 19.83 0.88
CA SER A 105 1.66 19.35 0.17
C SER A 105 1.40 17.85 0.39
N PHE A 106 2.47 17.09 0.66
CA PHE A 106 2.44 15.66 0.89
C PHE A 106 1.93 15.31 2.29
N VAL A 107 2.43 15.99 3.32
CA VAL A 107 2.08 15.72 4.72
C VAL A 107 0.73 16.33 5.06
N GLY A 108 -0.18 15.48 5.55
CA GLY A 108 -1.48 15.86 6.07
C GLY A 108 -1.52 15.96 7.59
N ILE A 109 -2.71 15.75 8.15
CA ILE A 109 -2.97 15.86 9.58
C ILE A 109 -2.34 14.66 10.31
N GLN A 110 -1.73 14.90 11.48
CA GLN A 110 -1.24 13.83 12.36
C GLN A 110 -2.38 12.93 12.83
N VAL A 111 -2.12 11.63 12.89
CA VAL A 111 -3.11 10.63 13.31
C VAL A 111 -3.02 10.46 14.83
N PRO A 112 -4.11 10.71 15.58
CA PRO A 112 -4.11 10.49 17.03
C PRO A 112 -3.84 9.03 17.41
N GLY A 113 -3.09 8.80 18.49
CA GLY A 113 -2.78 7.44 18.98
C GLY A 113 -1.78 6.69 18.10
N THR A 114 -0.98 7.41 17.31
CA THR A 114 0.08 6.83 16.45
C THR A 114 1.48 7.29 16.82
N GLU A 115 1.62 7.81 18.04
CA GLU A 115 2.91 8.08 18.66
C GLU A 115 3.78 6.83 18.64
N LEU A 116 5.02 6.98 18.20
CA LEU A 116 6.02 5.93 18.10
C LEU A 116 7.18 6.29 19.02
N ASN A 117 7.71 5.29 19.75
CA ASN A 117 8.98 5.48 20.44
C ASN A 117 10.14 5.57 19.42
N GLU A 118 11.31 6.03 19.86
CA GLU A 118 12.47 6.21 18.98
C GLU A 118 12.89 4.93 18.23
N ILE A 119 12.72 3.76 18.84
CA ILE A 119 13.08 2.48 18.23
C ILE A 119 12.17 2.22 17.02
N GLU A 120 10.86 2.40 17.19
CA GLU A 120 9.87 2.19 16.14
C GLU A 120 9.97 3.25 15.04
N GLN A 121 10.26 4.50 15.39
CA GLN A 121 10.58 5.56 14.41
C GLN A 121 11.76 5.15 13.53
N ARG A 122 12.88 4.70 14.13
CA ARG A 122 14.08 4.27 13.38
C ARG A 122 13.80 3.04 12.52
N ARG A 123 13.01 2.08 13.00
CA ARG A 123 12.59 0.90 12.22
C ARG A 123 11.78 1.32 11.00
N LEU A 124 10.80 2.21 11.18
CA LEU A 124 9.97 2.73 10.09
C LEU A 124 10.79 3.52 9.07
N GLN A 125 11.66 4.44 9.51
CA GLN A 125 12.55 5.19 8.64
C GLN A 125 13.49 4.29 7.84
N LYS A 126 14.09 3.28 8.49
CA LYS A 126 14.95 2.31 7.81
C LYS A 126 14.18 1.54 6.73
N TYR A 127 12.94 1.15 7.01
CA TYR A 127 12.08 0.46 6.07
C TYR A 127 11.69 1.34 4.88
N MET A 128 11.25 2.58 5.14
CA MET A 128 10.97 3.60 4.13
C MET A 128 12.18 3.83 3.21
N LYS A 129 13.39 3.99 3.79
CA LYS A 129 14.63 4.15 3.03
C LYS A 129 14.99 2.93 2.19
N LEU A 130 14.81 1.72 2.72
CA LEU A 130 15.07 0.47 2.00
C LEU A 130 14.19 0.37 0.74
N HIS A 131 12.92 0.76 0.87
CA HIS A 131 11.95 0.71 -0.22
C HIS A 131 11.87 1.98 -1.07
N LYS A 132 12.76 2.97 -0.81
CA LYS A 132 12.77 4.28 -1.48
C LYS A 132 11.37 4.89 -1.52
N THR A 133 10.77 5.07 -0.35
CA THR A 133 9.45 5.68 -0.19
C THR A 133 9.40 6.53 1.07
N GLU A 134 8.47 7.48 1.12
CA GLU A 134 8.11 8.24 2.31
C GLU A 134 6.66 8.01 2.73
N ALA A 135 5.97 7.11 2.02
CA ALA A 135 4.58 6.75 2.29
C ALA A 135 4.45 5.25 2.54
N VAL A 136 3.61 4.91 3.50
CA VAL A 136 3.26 3.53 3.87
C VAL A 136 1.76 3.40 4.03
N THR A 137 1.25 2.17 3.96
CA THR A 137 -0.18 1.89 4.10
C THR A 137 -0.43 0.67 4.97
N ASP A 138 -1.53 0.72 5.72
CA ASP A 138 -2.14 -0.45 6.37
C ASP A 138 -3.22 -1.12 5.49
N GLY A 139 -3.31 -0.69 4.23
CA GLY A 139 -4.36 -1.04 3.27
C GLY A 139 -5.55 -0.08 3.29
N THR A 140 -5.82 0.58 4.42
CA THR A 140 -7.00 1.46 4.60
C THR A 140 -6.67 2.93 4.38
N SER A 141 -5.53 3.38 4.87
CA SER A 141 -5.07 4.77 4.74
C SER A 141 -3.59 4.84 4.34
N LEU A 142 -3.16 6.02 3.91
CA LEU A 142 -1.78 6.33 3.59
C LEU A 142 -1.18 7.16 4.71
N TYR A 143 0.02 6.79 5.14
CA TYR A 143 0.72 7.41 6.24
C TYR A 143 2.14 7.78 5.87
N THR A 144 2.66 8.81 6.51
CA THR A 144 4.08 9.13 6.57
C THR A 144 4.49 9.36 8.02
N LEU A 145 5.80 9.35 8.30
CA LEU A 145 6.32 9.70 9.62
C LEU A 145 6.53 11.22 9.69
N ALA A 146 5.82 11.89 10.60
CA ALA A 146 5.91 13.34 10.82
C ALA A 146 6.20 13.64 12.29
N GLY A 147 7.48 13.83 12.62
CA GLY A 147 7.95 13.92 14.00
C GLY A 147 7.93 12.55 14.66
N ASP A 148 7.29 12.45 15.82
CA ASP A 148 7.16 11.22 16.61
C ASP A 148 5.88 10.41 16.29
N ARG A 149 5.10 10.82 15.30
CA ARG A 149 3.76 10.27 14.99
C ARG A 149 3.61 9.95 13.52
N LEU A 150 2.61 9.13 13.19
CA LEU A 150 2.13 9.02 11.83
C LEU A 150 1.26 10.23 11.48
N ALA A 151 1.35 10.68 10.23
CA ALA A 151 0.43 11.63 9.63
C ALA A 151 -0.16 11.04 8.36
N PHE A 152 -1.40 11.42 8.02
CA PHE A 152 -1.93 11.10 6.70
C PHE A 152 -1.06 11.73 5.62
N CYS A 153 -1.00 11.13 4.43
CA CYS A 153 -0.24 11.71 3.32
C CYS A 153 -0.88 11.46 1.95
N THR A 154 -0.39 12.20 0.95
CA THR A 154 -0.81 12.08 -0.46
C THR A 154 0.41 11.80 -1.34
N PRO A 155 0.81 10.52 -1.51
CA PRO A 155 1.96 10.12 -2.32
C PRO A 155 1.76 10.32 -3.81
#